data_AF-A0A848NLX8-F1
#
_entry.id   AF-A0A848NLX8-F1
#
_cell.length_a   1.000
_cell.length_b   1.000
_cell.length_c   1.000
_cell.angle_alpha   90.00
_cell.angle_beta   90.00
_cell.angle_gamma   90.00
#
_symmetry.space_group_name_H-M   'P 1'
#
loop_
_entity.id
_entity.type
_entity.pdbx_description
1 polymer ?
#
loop_
_entity_poly.entity_id
_entity_poly.type
_entity_poly.pdbx_seq_one_letter_code
_entity_poly.pdbx_strand_id
1 'polypeptide(L)'
;HMSEDLRDGGNLGEMVRRQFRGIAGVAGLLTPSLPGQAARSLRQVQASSGLLYDVLRRYDPDHLLLAQAEREVFELQLEAPRLLAALHDCQRRELALCEPRALTPLSFPLWTESMRGQLSTETWQARVRRAAQQLEKRYERLA
;
A
#
# COMPACT_ATOMS: atom_id res chain seq x y z
N HIS A 1 -17.13 -5.84 12.08
CA HIS A 1 -15.84 -6.26 12.63
C HIS A 1 -14.73 -6.08 11.59
N MET A 2 -14.28 -7.06 10.79
CA MET A 2 -13.12 -6.84 9.89
C MET A 2 -13.25 -5.62 8.96
N SER A 3 -14.41 -5.40 8.35
CA SER A 3 -14.65 -4.25 7.47
C SER A 3 -14.66 -2.90 8.20
N GLU A 4 -15.10 -2.87 9.45
CA GLU A 4 -15.03 -1.68 10.31
C GLU A 4 -13.59 -1.43 10.74
N ASP A 5 -12.86 -2.47 11.16
CA ASP A 5 -11.45 -2.37 11.54
C ASP A 5 -10.58 -1.87 10.37
N LEU A 6 -10.88 -2.31 9.14
CA LEU A 6 -10.21 -1.84 7.93
C LEU A 6 -10.54 -0.37 7.61
N ARG A 7 -11.75 0.10 7.96
CA ARG A 7 -12.16 1.50 7.77
C ARG A 7 -11.48 2.44 8.73
N ASP A 8 -11.26 1.99 9.96
CA ASP A 8 -10.59 2.78 10.99
C ASP A 8 -9.08 2.88 10.75
N GLY A 9 -8.53 2.01 9.90
CA GLY A 9 -7.14 2.10 9.45
C GLY A 9 -6.91 3.35 8.60
N GLY A 10 -6.02 4.25 9.06
CA GLY A 10 -5.68 5.49 8.34
C GLY A 10 -5.17 5.31 6.90
N ASN A 11 -4.73 4.09 6.54
CA ASN A 11 -4.32 3.75 5.17
C ASN A 11 -5.51 3.67 4.19
N LEU A 12 -6.70 3.24 4.65
CA LEU A 12 -7.85 3.07 3.77
C LEU A 12 -8.32 4.41 3.19
N GLY A 13 -8.39 5.46 4.01
CA GLY A 13 -8.80 6.79 3.54
C GLY A 13 -7.92 7.33 2.40
N GLU A 14 -6.61 7.14 2.50
CA GLU A 14 -5.66 7.52 1.43
C GLU A 14 -5.79 6.65 0.18
N MET A 15 -6.02 5.34 0.35
CA MET A 15 -6.28 4.43 -0.78
C MET A 15 -7.55 4.82 -1.54
N VAL A 16 -8.64 5.12 -0.82
CA VAL A 16 -9.92 5.56 -1.39
C VAL A 16 -9.76 6.89 -2.11
N ARG A 17 -9.07 7.86 -1.50
CA ARG A 17 -8.77 9.15 -2.13
C ARG A 17 -7.96 9.00 -3.42
N ARG A 18 -7.03 8.04 -3.46
CA ARG A 18 -6.24 7.73 -4.68
C ARG A 18 -7.10 7.05 -5.75
N GLN A 19 -7.96 6.11 -5.36
CA GLN A 19 -8.85 5.36 -6.27
C GLN A 19 -9.89 6.29 -6.92
N PHE A 20 -10.41 7.27 -6.15
CA PHE A 20 -11.39 8.23 -6.62
C PHE A 20 -10.96 8.98 -7.90
N ARG A 21 -9.65 9.12 -8.16
CA ARG A 21 -9.14 9.74 -9.40
C ARG A 21 -9.55 9.02 -10.67
N GLY A 22 -9.50 7.68 -10.66
CA GLY A 22 -9.94 6.88 -11.80
C GLY A 22 -11.43 7.09 -12.05
N ILE A 23 -12.21 7.01 -10.97
CA ILE A 23 -13.66 7.17 -10.99
C ILE A 23 -14.08 8.57 -11.46
N ALA A 24 -13.45 9.63 -10.94
CA ALA A 24 -13.71 11.00 -11.36
C ALA A 24 -13.38 11.24 -12.84
N GLY A 25 -12.37 10.54 -13.37
CA GLY A 25 -12.04 10.55 -14.79
C GLY A 25 -13.14 9.92 -15.65
N VAL A 26 -13.61 8.74 -15.26
CA VAL A 26 -14.69 8.02 -15.97
C VAL A 26 -16.02 8.75 -15.86
N ALA A 27 -16.34 9.32 -14.70
CA ALA A 27 -17.55 10.10 -14.45
C ALA A 27 -17.54 11.48 -15.13
N GLY A 28 -16.47 11.85 -15.84
CA GLY A 28 -16.38 13.14 -16.54
C GLY A 28 -16.23 14.35 -15.60
N LEU A 29 -15.93 14.14 -14.32
CA LEU A 29 -15.73 15.21 -13.33
C LEU A 29 -14.38 15.91 -13.50
N LEU A 30 -13.45 15.26 -14.20
CA LEU A 30 -12.17 15.86 -14.55
C LEU A 30 -12.27 16.56 -15.90
N THR A 31 -11.93 17.85 -15.95
CA THR A 31 -11.95 18.62 -17.19
C THR A 31 -10.97 17.99 -18.20
N PRO A 32 -11.42 17.57 -19.40
CA PRO A 32 -10.53 17.13 -20.44
C PRO A 32 -9.64 18.29 -20.92
N SER A 33 -8.44 17.95 -21.40
CA SER A 33 -7.55 18.96 -22.01
C SER A 33 -8.11 19.32 -23.39
N LEU A 34 -8.25 20.61 -23.70
CA LEU A 34 -8.75 21.04 -25.00
C LEU A 34 -7.75 20.72 -26.13
N PRO A 35 -8.21 20.39 -27.35
CA PRO A 35 -7.34 20.27 -28.51
C PRO A 35 -6.52 21.55 -28.70
N GLY A 36 -5.20 21.43 -28.78
CA GLY A 36 -4.27 22.56 -28.94
C GLY A 36 -3.76 23.18 -27.63
N GLN A 37 -4.27 22.77 -26.46
CA GLN A 37 -3.66 23.09 -25.17
C GLN A 37 -2.72 21.98 -24.71
N ALA A 38 -1.69 22.34 -23.95
CA ALA A 38 -0.84 21.35 -23.29
C ALA A 38 -1.70 20.45 -22.40
N ALA A 39 -1.53 19.12 -22.55
CA ALA A 39 -2.20 18.17 -21.68
C ALA A 39 -1.93 18.50 -20.21
N ARG A 40 -2.96 18.49 -19.37
CA ARG A 40 -2.78 18.73 -17.93
C ARG A 40 -1.75 17.76 -17.38
N SER A 41 -0.85 18.28 -16.55
CA SER A 41 0.15 17.43 -15.90
C SER A 41 -0.53 16.46 -14.93
N LEU A 42 0.09 15.30 -14.73
CA LEU A 42 -0.35 14.29 -13.74
C LEU A 42 -0.60 14.91 -12.35
N ARG A 43 0.26 15.85 -11.93
CA ARG A 43 0.09 16.57 -10.65
C ARG A 43 -1.18 17.41 -10.60
N GLN A 44 -1.52 18.13 -11.67
CA GLN A 44 -2.74 18.94 -11.74
C GLN A 44 -4.01 18.07 -11.69
N VAL A 45 -3.98 16.93 -12.38
CA VAL A 45 -5.08 15.95 -12.35
C VAL A 45 -5.25 15.38 -10.94
N GLN A 46 -4.15 15.02 -10.28
CA GLN A 46 -4.16 14.53 -8.90
C GLN A 46 -4.71 15.57 -7.92
N ALA A 47 -4.26 16.82 -8.01
CA ALA A 47 -4.73 17.90 -7.16
C ALA A 47 -6.25 18.14 -7.34
N SER A 48 -6.72 18.18 -8.59
CA SER A 48 -8.13 18.41 -8.91
C SER A 48 -9.04 17.29 -8.41
N SER A 49 -8.66 16.04 -8.64
CA SER A 49 -9.41 14.88 -8.14
C SER A 49 -9.43 14.81 -6.62
N GLY A 50 -8.32 15.16 -5.96
CA GLY A 50 -8.24 15.17 -4.51
C GLY A 50 -9.19 16.21 -3.91
N LEU A 51 -9.23 17.41 -4.47
CA LEU A 51 -10.18 18.46 -4.05
C LEU A 51 -11.63 18.03 -4.23
N LEU A 52 -11.98 17.41 -5.37
CA LEU A 52 -13.32 16.88 -5.61
C LEU A 52 -13.71 15.82 -4.57
N TYR A 53 -12.79 14.90 -4.25
CA TYR A 53 -13.00 13.92 -3.19
C TYR A 53 -13.24 14.60 -1.84
N ASP A 54 -12.41 15.58 -1.46
CA ASP A 54 -12.50 16.28 -0.18
C ASP A 54 -13.82 17.08 -0.07
N VAL A 55 -14.28 17.69 -1.17
CA VAL A 55 -15.56 18.41 -1.27
C VAL A 55 -16.73 17.43 -1.12
N LEU A 56 -16.78 16.35 -1.92
CA LEU A 56 -17.86 15.37 -1.80
C LEU A 56 -17.91 14.78 -0.40
N ARG A 57 -16.76 14.37 0.15
CA ARG A 57 -16.71 13.81 1.51
C ARG A 57 -17.25 14.77 2.58
N ARG A 58 -17.10 16.08 2.39
CA ARG A 58 -17.56 17.10 3.35
C ARG A 58 -19.02 17.49 3.18
N TYR A 59 -19.50 17.57 1.94
CA TYR A 59 -20.81 18.16 1.63
C TYR A 59 -21.85 17.14 1.16
N ASP A 60 -21.42 15.97 0.70
CA ASP A 60 -22.26 14.84 0.28
C ASP A 60 -21.54 13.50 0.57
N PRO A 61 -21.41 13.11 1.86
CA PRO A 61 -20.66 11.91 2.24
C PRO A 61 -21.26 10.61 1.70
N ASP A 62 -22.56 10.60 1.38
CA ASP A 62 -23.28 9.45 0.83
C ASP A 62 -23.23 9.39 -0.71
N HIS A 63 -22.43 10.27 -1.34
CA HIS A 63 -22.31 10.35 -2.79
C HIS A 63 -21.86 9.01 -3.39
N LEU A 64 -22.56 8.52 -4.42
CA LEU A 64 -22.35 7.20 -5.01
C LEU A 64 -20.91 6.96 -5.50
N LEU A 65 -20.24 7.98 -6.02
CA LEU A 65 -18.83 7.88 -6.46
C LEU A 65 -17.85 7.68 -5.29
N LEU A 66 -18.16 8.18 -4.08
CA LEU A 66 -17.37 7.88 -2.88
C LEU A 66 -17.57 6.42 -2.47
N ALA A 67 -18.82 5.97 -2.44
CA ALA A 67 -19.16 4.57 -2.14
C ALA A 67 -18.54 3.60 -3.16
N GLN A 68 -18.49 3.98 -4.44
CA GLN A 68 -17.82 3.21 -5.49
C GLN A 68 -16.31 3.16 -5.26
N ALA A 69 -15.68 4.29 -4.94
CA ALA A 69 -14.24 4.34 -4.64
C ALA A 69 -13.87 3.44 -3.47
N GLU A 70 -14.68 3.45 -2.41
CA GLU A 70 -14.50 2.58 -1.26
C GLU A 70 -14.63 1.10 -1.65
N ARG A 71 -15.70 0.75 -2.37
CA ARG A 71 -15.93 -0.63 -2.85
C ARG A 71 -14.78 -1.14 -3.70
N GLU A 72 -14.32 -0.36 -4.67
CA GLU A 72 -13.20 -0.75 -5.54
C GLU A 72 -11.90 -0.93 -4.76
N VAL A 73 -11.64 -0.14 -3.72
CA VAL A 73 -10.49 -0.36 -2.84
C VAL A 73 -10.62 -1.68 -2.09
N PHE A 74 -11.80 -2.00 -1.54
CA PHE A 74 -12.03 -3.26 -0.85
C PHE A 74 -11.87 -4.48 -1.78
N GLU A 75 -12.41 -4.40 -2.99
CA GLU A 75 -12.43 -5.52 -3.92
C GLU A 75 -11.08 -5.72 -4.62
N LEU A 76 -10.46 -4.64 -5.10
CA LEU A 76 -9.32 -4.72 -6.01
C LEU A 76 -7.96 -4.50 -5.32
N GLN A 77 -7.90 -3.60 -4.33
CA GLN A 77 -6.62 -3.28 -3.68
C GLN A 77 -6.40 -4.10 -2.41
N LEU A 78 -7.45 -4.26 -1.60
CA LEU A 78 -7.38 -5.07 -0.37
C LEU A 78 -7.72 -6.53 -0.62
N GLU A 79 -8.35 -6.85 -1.75
CA GLU A 79 -8.84 -8.20 -2.06
C GLU A 79 -9.57 -8.82 -0.86
N ALA A 80 -10.51 -8.06 -0.28
CA ALA A 80 -11.14 -8.35 1.01
C ALA A 80 -11.63 -9.80 1.19
N PRO A 81 -12.20 -10.47 0.17
CA PRO A 81 -12.56 -11.89 0.28
C PRO A 81 -11.36 -12.80 0.57
N ARG A 82 -10.22 -12.57 -0.08
CA ARG A 82 -8.99 -13.35 0.12
C ARG A 82 -8.38 -13.06 1.50
N LEU A 83 -8.39 -11.80 1.92
CA LEU A 83 -7.94 -11.41 3.25
C LEU A 83 -8.76 -12.09 4.34
N LEU A 84 -10.09 -12.06 4.22
CA LEU A 84 -10.99 -12.70 5.17
C LEU A 84 -10.75 -14.22 5.24
N ALA A 85 -10.58 -14.88 4.09
CA ALA A 85 -10.26 -16.30 4.04
C ALA A 85 -8.92 -16.62 4.73
N ALA A 86 -7.89 -15.82 4.50
CA ALA A 86 -6.59 -15.98 5.14
C ALA A 86 -6.68 -15.78 6.67
N LEU A 87 -7.45 -14.79 7.14
CA LEU A 87 -7.64 -14.55 8.57
C LEU A 87 -8.39 -15.70 9.26
N HIS A 88 -9.43 -16.24 8.62
CA HIS A 88 -10.13 -17.42 9.13
C HIS A 88 -9.24 -18.66 9.19
N ASP A 89 -8.39 -18.85 8.19
CA ASP A 89 -7.41 -19.93 8.19
C ASP A 89 -6.38 -19.73 9.32
N CYS A 90 -5.82 -18.52 9.47
CA CYS A 90 -4.91 -18.18 10.56
C CYS A 90 -5.50 -18.39 11.95
N GLN A 91 -6.78 -18.05 12.15
CA GLN A 91 -7.48 -18.23 13.43
C GLN A 91 -7.51 -19.70 13.89
N ARG A 92 -7.41 -20.65 12.95
CA ARG A 92 -7.46 -22.09 13.23
C ARG A 92 -6.08 -22.71 13.43
N ARG A 93 -5.00 -21.95 13.25
CA ARG A 93 -3.62 -22.44 13.34
C ARG A 93 -3.08 -22.27 14.76
N GLU A 94 -2.19 -23.17 15.14
CA GLU A 94 -1.39 -23.01 16.35
C GLU A 94 -0.22 -22.07 16.08
N LEU A 95 -0.01 -21.10 16.98
CA LEU A 95 1.09 -20.15 16.86
C LEU A 95 2.40 -20.79 17.33
N ALA A 96 3.30 -21.07 16.39
CA ALA A 96 4.66 -21.47 16.70
C ALA A 96 5.56 -20.23 16.76
N LEU A 97 5.78 -19.70 17.97
CA LEU A 97 6.71 -18.59 18.19
C LEU A 97 8.14 -19.11 18.28
N CYS A 98 9.00 -18.63 17.38
CA CYS A 98 10.41 -19.04 17.31
C CYS A 98 11.32 -17.81 17.44
N GLU A 99 12.40 -17.94 18.22
CA GLU A 99 13.45 -16.94 18.35
C GLU A 99 14.72 -17.40 17.61
N PRO A 100 14.86 -17.13 16.30
CA PRO A 100 16.01 -17.57 15.54
C PRO A 100 17.27 -16.83 15.98
N ARG A 101 18.39 -17.56 16.07
CA ARG A 101 19.70 -17.01 16.50
C ARG A 101 20.34 -16.04 15.49
N ALA A 102 19.77 -15.92 14.30
CA ALA A 102 20.18 -15.03 13.22
C ALA A 102 18.97 -14.72 12.31
N LEU A 103 19.10 -13.73 11.42
CA LEU A 103 18.06 -13.43 10.42
C LEU A 103 17.82 -14.64 9.53
N THR A 104 16.59 -15.14 9.47
CA THR A 104 16.18 -16.20 8.52
C THR A 104 16.29 -15.71 7.08
N PRO A 105 16.48 -16.61 6.09
CA PRO A 105 16.48 -16.24 4.67
C PRO A 105 15.25 -15.45 4.24
N LEU A 106 14.07 -15.73 4.82
CA LEU A 106 12.83 -15.00 4.55
C LEU A 106 12.76 -13.64 5.26
N SER A 107 13.37 -13.51 6.45
CA SER A 107 13.42 -12.23 7.19
C SER A 107 14.46 -11.25 6.63
N PHE A 108 15.53 -11.76 6.00
CA PHE A 108 16.64 -10.94 5.54
C PHE A 108 16.21 -9.84 4.54
N PRO A 109 15.43 -10.14 3.47
CA PRO A 109 14.95 -9.10 2.56
C PRO A 109 14.14 -8.00 3.26
N LEU A 110 13.26 -8.38 4.20
CA LEU A 110 12.45 -7.43 4.98
C LEU A 110 13.33 -6.53 5.85
N TRP A 111 14.32 -7.11 6.53
CA TRP A 111 15.30 -6.36 7.30
C TRP A 111 16.10 -5.40 6.41
N THR A 112 16.56 -5.83 5.24
CA THR A 112 17.28 -4.94 4.33
C THR A 112 16.40 -3.76 3.90
N GLU A 113 15.15 -3.99 3.49
CA GLU A 113 14.27 -2.88 3.09
C GLU A 113 14.12 -1.82 4.19
N SER A 114 14.01 -2.24 5.45
CA SER A 114 13.94 -1.32 6.59
C SER A 114 15.18 -0.42 6.74
N MET A 115 16.34 -0.85 6.24
CA MET A 115 17.60 -0.12 6.30
C MET A 115 17.84 0.81 5.11
N ARG A 116 17.01 0.75 4.07
CA ARG A 116 17.19 1.50 2.81
C ARG A 116 17.22 3.01 3.01
N GLY A 117 16.47 3.53 3.98
CA GLY A 117 16.39 4.97 4.29
C GLY A 117 17.62 5.55 4.99
N GLN A 118 18.62 4.74 5.33
CA GLN A 118 19.80 5.21 6.05
C GLN A 118 20.86 5.79 5.11
N LEU A 119 21.28 7.02 5.39
CA LEU A 119 22.38 7.69 4.69
C LEU A 119 23.68 6.92 4.88
N SER A 120 24.36 6.62 3.78
CA SER A 120 25.64 5.92 3.77
C SER A 120 26.48 6.39 2.59
N THR A 121 27.80 6.35 2.76
CA THR A 121 28.78 6.59 1.69
C THR A 121 28.86 5.43 0.70
N GLU A 122 28.27 4.29 1.03
CA GLU A 122 28.26 3.10 0.20
C GLU A 122 26.91 2.90 -0.49
N THR A 123 26.94 2.32 -1.69
CA THR A 123 25.73 1.95 -2.42
C THR A 123 24.89 0.93 -1.64
N TRP A 124 23.57 1.07 -1.74
CA TRP A 124 22.60 0.15 -1.15
C TRP A 124 22.88 -1.32 -1.51
N GLN A 125 23.14 -1.59 -2.79
CA GLN A 125 23.41 -2.94 -3.29
C GLN A 125 24.67 -3.55 -2.67
N ALA A 126 25.74 -2.77 -2.50
CA ALA A 126 26.97 -3.26 -1.90
C ALA A 126 26.78 -3.58 -0.40
N ARG A 127 26.02 -2.75 0.32
CA ARG A 127 25.61 -3.01 1.72
C ARG A 127 24.83 -4.32 1.86
N VAL A 128 23.83 -4.53 1.01
CA VAL A 128 23.01 -5.76 1.02
C VAL A 128 23.87 -6.99 0.73
N ARG A 129 24.74 -6.94 -0.30
CA ARG A 129 25.62 -8.07 -0.63
C ARG A 129 26.56 -8.44 0.52
N ARG A 130 27.17 -7.46 1.18
CA ARG A 130 28.04 -7.74 2.33
C ARG A 130 27.26 -8.33 3.49
N ALA A 131 26.07 -7.79 3.79
CA ALA A 131 25.23 -8.31 4.85
C ALA A 131 24.80 -9.76 4.57
N ALA A 132 24.50 -10.10 3.31
CA ALA A 132 24.19 -11.48 2.90
C ALA A 132 25.40 -12.42 3.11
N GLN A 133 26.60 -12.02 2.68
CA GLN A 133 27.83 -12.80 2.89
C GLN A 133 28.15 -13.00 4.38
N GLN A 134 27.91 -11.99 5.21
CA GLN A 134 28.08 -12.11 6.66
C GLN A 134 27.06 -13.06 7.28
N LEU A 135 25.82 -13.06 6.76
CA LEU A 135 24.77 -13.95 7.21
C LEU A 135 25.05 -15.41 6.83
N GLU A 136 25.49 -15.67 5.59
CA GLU A 136 25.93 -17.00 5.13
C GLU A 136 27.02 -17.57 6.05
N LYS A 137 28.09 -16.80 6.29
CA LYS A 137 29.17 -17.18 7.22
C LYS A 137 28.71 -17.41 8.65
N ARG A 138 27.59 -16.81 9.07
CA ARG A 138 27.01 -17.00 10.40
C ARG A 138 26.21 -18.29 10.45
N TYR A 139 25.49 -18.63 9.39
CA TYR A 139 24.82 -19.92 9.26
C TYR A 139 25.81 -21.08 9.21
N GLU A 140 26.90 -20.95 8.47
CA GLU A 140 27.99 -21.96 8.43
C GLU A 140 28.61 -22.24 9.81
N ARG A 141 28.59 -21.26 10.72
CA ARG A 141 29.10 -21.42 12.10
C ARG A 141 28.09 -21.98 13.09
N LEU A 142 26.80 -21.92 12.75
CA LEU A 142 25.70 -22.39 13.60
C LEU A 142 25.30 -23.83 13.27
N ALA A 143 25.66 -24.32 12.08
CA ALA A 143 25.55 -25.72 11.65
C ALA A 143 26.68 -26.56 12.25
#